data_AF-A0A365QHH8-F1
#
_entry.id   AF-A0A365QHH8-F1
#
_cell.length_a   1.000
_cell.length_b   1.000
_cell.length_c   1.000
_cell.angle_alpha   90.00
_cell.angle_beta   90.00
_cell.angle_gamma   90.00
#
_symmetry.space_group_name_H-M   'P 1'
#
loop_
_entity.id
_entity.type
_entity.pdbx_description
1 polymer ?
#
loop_
_entity_poly.entity_id
_entity_poly.type
_entity_poly.pdbx_seq_one_letter_code
_entity_poly.pdbx_strand_id
1 'polypeptide(L)'
;LHTGERVALKVLKPGVRQTVETDTKLLRLLGRTLQIFLSRYQPARLIDEFSRYTLREVDLRFEADNAEAFAANFKDQPDVHFPKIYREFSNRDVLCMEYFQGIKPDARAPAILTRWEKEKVIRLGISATIQMIFRDGFFHADLHPGNLVIFK
;
A
#
# COMPACT_ATOMS: atom_id res chain seq x y z
N LEU A 1 -17.46 -8.99 11.74
CA LEU A 1 -17.08 -9.35 13.12
C LEU A 1 -18.32 -9.81 13.88
N HIS A 2 -18.19 -10.40 15.09
CA HIS A 2 -19.35 -10.74 15.92
C HIS A 2 -20.23 -9.52 16.25
N THR A 3 -19.66 -8.33 16.14
CA THR A 3 -20.26 -7.01 16.28
C THR A 3 -21.02 -6.51 15.03
N GLY A 4 -20.96 -7.25 13.90
CA GLY A 4 -21.72 -6.96 12.67
C GLY A 4 -20.96 -6.17 11.59
N GLU A 5 -19.80 -5.59 11.88
CA GLU A 5 -19.01 -4.85 10.89
C GLU A 5 -18.48 -5.77 9.78
N ARG A 6 -18.53 -5.27 8.54
CA ARG A 6 -17.91 -5.93 7.38
C ARG A 6 -16.42 -5.61 7.36
N VAL A 7 -15.62 -6.64 7.12
CA VAL A 7 -14.15 -6.55 7.10
C VAL A 7 -13.59 -7.22 5.86
N ALA A 8 -12.45 -6.72 5.39
CA ALA A 8 -11.61 -7.36 4.41
C ALA A 8 -10.44 -8.05 5.12
N LEU A 9 -10.17 -9.30 4.75
CA LEU A 9 -9.00 -10.05 5.23
C LEU A 9 -8.01 -10.20 4.08
N LYS A 10 -6.85 -9.53 4.20
CA LYS A 10 -5.70 -9.78 3.34
C LYS A 10 -4.85 -10.86 3.99
N VAL A 11 -4.56 -11.93 3.25
CA VAL A 11 -3.83 -13.10 3.77
C VAL A 11 -2.63 -13.38 2.89
N LEU A 12 -1.46 -13.52 3.49
CA LEU A 12 -0.26 -13.95 2.77
C LEU A 12 -0.40 -15.40 2.31
N LYS A 13 0.03 -15.66 1.08
CA LYS A 13 0.07 -17.02 0.55
C LYS A 13 1.05 -17.87 1.39
N PRO A 14 0.66 -19.10 1.80
CA PRO A 14 1.55 -19.99 2.51
C PRO A 14 2.89 -20.18 1.77
N GLY A 15 4.00 -20.14 2.51
CA GLY A 15 5.36 -20.34 1.95
C GLY A 15 6.00 -19.10 1.33
N VAL A 16 5.25 -18.03 1.04
CA VAL A 16 5.79 -16.86 0.31
C VAL A 16 6.92 -16.16 1.06
N ARG A 17 6.84 -16.09 2.40
CA ARG A 17 7.86 -15.47 3.23
C ARG A 17 9.19 -16.21 3.09
N GLN A 18 9.17 -17.53 3.19
CA GLN A 18 10.38 -18.35 3.07
C GLN A 18 11.00 -18.25 1.68
N THR A 19 10.17 -18.20 0.63
CA THR A 19 10.64 -17.98 -0.75
C THR A 19 11.33 -16.62 -0.87
N VAL A 20 10.68 -15.54 -0.44
CA VAL A 20 11.25 -14.18 -0.51
C VAL A 20 12.54 -14.06 0.33
N GLU A 21 12.57 -14.64 1.53
CA GLU A 21 13.77 -14.67 2.37
C GLU A 21 14.94 -15.40 1.71
N THR A 22 14.66 -16.48 0.97
CA THR A 22 15.68 -17.24 0.24
C THR A 22 16.17 -16.45 -0.97
N ASP A 23 15.24 -15.90 -1.76
CA ASP A 23 15.55 -15.13 -2.96
C ASP A 23 16.35 -13.88 -2.64
N THR A 24 15.99 -13.15 -1.58
CA THR A 24 16.74 -11.97 -1.15
C THR A 24 18.17 -12.29 -0.69
N LYS A 25 18.43 -13.48 -0.12
CA LYS A 25 19.81 -13.92 0.18
C LYS A 25 20.61 -14.14 -1.09
N LEU A 26 20.01 -14.81 -2.09
CA LEU A 26 20.64 -15.05 -3.39
C LEU A 26 20.92 -13.74 -4.13
N LEU A 27 19.95 -12.82 -4.16
CA LEU A 27 20.11 -11.50 -4.75
C LEU A 27 21.24 -10.72 -4.09
N ARG A 28 21.32 -10.69 -2.74
CA ARG A 28 22.42 -10.02 -2.04
C ARG A 28 23.79 -10.62 -2.39
N LEU A 29 23.89 -11.94 -2.53
CA LEU A 29 25.12 -12.59 -2.98
C LEU A 29 25.49 -12.13 -4.40
N LEU A 30 24.54 -12.14 -5.32
CA LEU A 30 24.73 -11.63 -6.68
C LEU A 30 25.16 -10.16 -6.68
N GLY A 31 24.55 -9.32 -5.85
CA GLY A 31 24.90 -7.90 -5.74
C GLY A 31 26.35 -7.69 -5.29
N ARG A 32 26.84 -8.49 -4.33
CA ARG A 32 28.24 -8.48 -3.91
C ARG A 32 29.19 -8.92 -5.02
N THR A 33 28.81 -9.93 -5.81
CA THR A 33 29.59 -10.37 -6.98
C THR A 33 29.65 -9.30 -8.06
N LEU A 34 28.51 -8.70 -8.40
CA LEU A 34 28.44 -7.62 -9.40
C LEU A 34 29.19 -6.36 -8.96
N GLN A 35 29.29 -6.10 -7.65
CA GLN A 35 30.03 -4.96 -7.11
C GLN A 35 31.51 -4.97 -7.53
N ILE A 36 32.09 -6.16 -7.79
CA ILE A 36 33.49 -6.30 -8.25
C ILE A 36 33.67 -5.72 -9.65
N PHE A 37 32.70 -5.94 -10.55
CA PHE A 37 32.81 -5.57 -11.97
C PHE A 37 32.09 -4.26 -12.31
N LEU A 38 31.06 -3.89 -11.55
CA LEU A 38 30.14 -2.78 -11.83
C LEU A 38 30.06 -1.77 -10.67
N SER A 39 31.17 -1.56 -9.98
CA SER A 39 31.22 -0.77 -8.73
C SER A 39 30.64 0.64 -8.85
N ARG A 40 30.79 1.27 -10.03
CA ARG A 40 30.22 2.60 -10.36
C ARG A 40 28.71 2.69 -10.15
N TYR A 41 27.98 1.59 -10.34
CA TYR A 41 26.52 1.52 -10.20
C TYR A 41 26.07 1.13 -8.79
N GLN A 42 27.00 0.84 -7.87
CA GLN A 42 26.72 0.41 -6.50
C GLN A 42 25.70 -0.75 -6.40
N PRO A 43 25.81 -1.83 -7.22
CA PRO A 43 24.80 -2.88 -7.28
C PRO A 43 24.53 -3.56 -5.94
N ALA A 44 25.54 -3.70 -5.07
CA ALA A 44 25.34 -4.27 -3.75
C ALA A 44 24.39 -3.42 -2.88
N ARG A 45 24.52 -2.09 -2.94
CA ARG A 45 23.64 -1.16 -2.20
C ARG A 45 22.22 -1.19 -2.77
N LEU A 46 22.10 -1.10 -4.09
CA LEU A 46 20.82 -1.14 -4.78
C LEU A 46 20.04 -2.42 -4.47
N ILE A 47 20.71 -3.57 -4.55
CA ILE A 47 20.07 -4.87 -4.29
C ILE A 47 19.76 -5.06 -2.80
N ASP A 48 20.58 -4.54 -1.89
CA ASP A 48 20.24 -4.60 -0.46
C ASP A 48 18.99 -3.76 -0.16
N GLU A 49 18.89 -2.56 -0.71
CA GLU A 49 17.71 -1.72 -0.55
C GLU A 49 16.45 -2.36 -1.13
N PHE A 50 16.52 -2.89 -2.35
CA PHE A 50 15.44 -3.66 -2.95
C PHE A 50 15.05 -4.85 -2.05
N SER A 51 16.02 -5.62 -1.59
CA SER A 51 15.79 -6.79 -0.72
C SER A 51 15.10 -6.40 0.59
N ARG A 52 15.50 -5.28 1.21
CA ARG A 52 14.83 -4.78 2.42
C ARG A 52 13.39 -4.38 2.13
N TYR A 53 13.12 -3.73 1.01
CA TYR A 53 11.77 -3.35 0.61
C TYR A 53 10.91 -4.60 0.38
N THR A 54 11.39 -5.57 -0.42
CA THR A 54 10.65 -6.82 -0.71
C THR A 54 10.34 -7.62 0.55
N LEU A 55 11.24 -7.64 1.54
CA LEU A 55 11.00 -8.32 2.81
C LEU A 55 9.90 -7.65 3.66
N ARG A 56 9.66 -6.35 3.50
CA ARG A 56 8.55 -5.66 4.18
C ARG A 56 7.20 -6.04 3.59
N GLU A 57 7.13 -6.29 2.28
CA GLU A 57 5.89 -6.70 1.59
C GLU A 57 5.34 -8.04 2.09
N VAL A 58 6.19 -8.89 2.67
CA VAL A 58 5.77 -10.16 3.29
C VAL A 58 5.55 -10.04 4.80
N ASP A 59 5.37 -8.83 5.34
CA ASP A 59 4.96 -8.61 6.73
C ASP A 59 3.85 -7.55 6.77
N LEU A 60 2.60 -8.03 6.84
CA LEU A 60 1.41 -7.18 6.73
C LEU A 60 1.25 -6.18 7.88
N ARG A 61 2.08 -6.26 8.93
CA ARG A 61 2.09 -5.26 10.01
C ARG A 61 2.58 -3.91 9.50
N PHE A 62 3.51 -3.87 8.53
CA PHE A 62 3.93 -2.61 7.93
C PHE A 62 2.80 -1.93 7.17
N GLU A 63 1.97 -2.71 6.46
CA GLU A 63 0.79 -2.19 5.77
C GLU A 63 -0.26 -1.68 6.76
N ALA A 64 -0.46 -2.38 7.87
CA ALA A 64 -1.30 -1.92 8.97
C ALA A 64 -0.82 -0.58 9.55
N ASP A 65 0.47 -0.47 9.85
CA ASP A 65 1.09 0.75 10.38
C ASP A 65 0.94 1.92 9.39
N ASN A 66 1.16 1.67 8.10
CA ASN A 66 1.01 2.67 7.04
C ASN A 66 -0.45 3.15 6.91
N ALA A 67 -1.42 2.24 6.94
CA ALA A 67 -2.84 2.58 6.84
C ALA A 67 -3.30 3.46 8.03
N GLU A 68 -2.85 3.15 9.24
CA GLU A 68 -3.13 3.99 10.42
C GLU A 68 -2.45 5.35 10.35
N ALA A 69 -1.21 5.42 9.84
CA ALA A 69 -0.52 6.68 9.61
C ALA A 69 -1.27 7.57 8.60
N PHE A 70 -1.74 6.98 7.49
CA PHE A 70 -2.57 7.71 6.53
C PHE A 70 -3.88 8.20 7.15
N ALA A 71 -4.58 7.35 7.91
CA ALA A 71 -5.81 7.75 8.60
C ALA A 71 -5.57 8.93 9.55
N ALA A 72 -4.45 8.95 10.28
CA ALA A 72 -4.08 10.05 11.17
C ALA A 72 -3.77 11.34 10.41
N ASN A 73 -3.04 11.26 9.29
CA ASN A 73 -2.69 12.42 8.47
C ASN A 73 -3.91 13.07 7.79
N PHE A 74 -4.93 12.26 7.47
CA PHE A 74 -6.16 12.70 6.80
C PHE A 74 -7.35 12.92 7.75
N LYS A 75 -7.15 12.89 9.07
CA LYS A 75 -8.24 13.06 10.06
C LYS A 75 -9.11 14.31 9.86
N ASP A 76 -8.55 15.38 9.28
CA ASP A 76 -9.23 16.66 9.05
C ASP A 76 -9.79 16.77 7.61
N GLN A 77 -9.71 15.71 6.80
CA GLN A 77 -10.25 15.63 5.44
C GLN A 77 -11.40 14.61 5.36
N PRO A 78 -12.67 15.02 5.55
CA PRO A 78 -13.80 14.10 5.59
C PRO A 78 -14.10 13.42 4.24
N ASP A 79 -13.60 13.96 3.13
CA ASP A 79 -13.79 13.42 1.79
C ASP A 79 -12.77 12.31 1.41
N VAL A 80 -11.77 12.04 2.26
CA VAL A 80 -10.74 11.01 2.04
C VAL A 80 -10.71 10.08 3.24
N HIS A 81 -11.00 8.80 3.02
CA HIS A 81 -11.10 7.82 4.09
C HIS A 81 -10.11 6.67 3.89
N PHE A 82 -9.42 6.31 4.97
CA PHE A 82 -8.52 5.16 5.03
C PHE A 82 -9.13 4.09 5.94
N PRO A 83 -8.94 2.79 5.63
CA PRO A 83 -9.66 1.74 6.34
C PRO A 83 -9.22 1.67 7.79
N LYS A 84 -10.20 1.54 8.70
CA LYS A 84 -9.89 1.18 10.09
C LYS A 84 -9.20 -0.19 10.13
N ILE A 85 -8.06 -0.27 10.83
CA ILE A 85 -7.36 -1.53 11.05
C ILE A 85 -7.85 -2.19 12.34
N TYR A 86 -8.13 -3.49 12.28
CA TYR A 86 -8.48 -4.29 13.45
C TYR A 86 -7.25 -5.07 13.92
N ARG A 87 -6.44 -4.45 14.77
CA ARG A 87 -5.14 -4.97 15.23
C ARG A 87 -5.24 -6.32 15.94
N GLU A 88 -6.30 -6.54 16.70
CA GLU A 88 -6.58 -7.79 17.40
C GLU A 88 -6.76 -9.00 16.46
N PHE A 89 -7.14 -8.75 15.21
CA PHE A 89 -7.30 -9.75 14.16
C PHE A 89 -6.20 -9.66 13.08
N SER A 90 -5.13 -8.92 13.35
CA SER A 90 -4.03 -8.69 12.40
C SER A 90 -2.70 -9.15 12.98
N ASN A 91 -1.88 -9.75 12.13
CA ASN A 91 -0.53 -10.20 12.47
C ASN A 91 0.38 -10.09 11.23
N ARG A 92 1.51 -10.79 11.23
CA ARG A 92 2.48 -10.76 10.12
C ARG A 92 1.93 -11.31 8.80
N ASP A 93 0.96 -12.23 8.87
CA ASP A 93 0.47 -13.02 7.73
C ASP A 93 -0.99 -12.70 7.38
N VAL A 94 -1.73 -12.05 8.28
CA VAL A 94 -3.12 -11.64 8.09
C VAL A 94 -3.31 -10.18 8.47
N LEU A 95 -3.99 -9.41 7.62
CA LEU A 95 -4.44 -8.05 7.91
C LEU A 95 -5.95 -7.99 7.82
N CYS A 96 -6.57 -7.61 8.95
CA CYS A 96 -8.00 -7.37 9.05
C CYS A 96 -8.25 -5.86 9.05
N MET A 97 -9.03 -5.41 8.07
CA MET A 97 -9.33 -3.99 7.87
C MET A 97 -10.79 -3.77 7.49
N GLU A 98 -11.26 -2.53 7.64
CA GLU A 98 -12.59 -2.11 7.22
C GLU A 98 -12.86 -2.47 5.76
N TYR A 99 -14.04 -3.02 5.49
CA TYR A 99 -14.46 -3.31 4.13
C TYR A 99 -15.11 -2.10 3.48
N PHE A 100 -14.53 -1.65 2.37
CA PHE A 100 -15.12 -0.60 1.54
C PHE A 100 -15.95 -1.19 0.41
N GLN A 101 -17.18 -0.69 0.28
CA GLN A 101 -18.05 -0.94 -0.85
C GLN A 101 -18.18 0.35 -1.67
N GLY A 102 -17.86 0.28 -2.96
CA GLY A 102 -17.95 1.45 -3.83
C GLY A 102 -17.52 1.13 -5.26
N ILE A 103 -17.26 2.20 -6.01
CA ILE A 103 -16.91 2.13 -7.43
C ILE A 103 -15.38 2.16 -7.56
N LYS A 104 -14.80 1.20 -8.28
CA LYS A 104 -13.37 1.25 -8.60
C LYS A 104 -13.12 2.31 -9.67
N PRO A 105 -12.06 3.14 -9.58
CA PRO A 105 -11.72 4.14 -10.59
C PRO A 105 -11.08 3.49 -11.83
N ASP A 106 -11.78 2.55 -12.45
CA ASP A 106 -11.37 1.86 -13.68
C ASP A 106 -12.15 2.38 -14.90
N ALA A 107 -12.00 1.71 -16.04
CA ALA A 107 -12.65 2.09 -17.30
C ALA A 107 -14.19 2.15 -17.23
N ARG A 108 -14.82 1.54 -16.22
CA ARG A 108 -16.29 1.55 -16.03
C ARG A 108 -16.76 2.74 -15.21
N ALA A 109 -15.90 3.33 -14.36
CA ALA A 109 -16.27 4.46 -13.51
C ALA A 109 -16.86 5.65 -14.28
N PRO A 110 -16.32 6.06 -15.45
CA PRO A 110 -16.88 7.17 -16.20
C PRO A 110 -18.33 6.98 -16.66
N ALA A 111 -18.81 5.74 -16.82
CA ALA A 111 -20.20 5.48 -17.19
C ALA A 111 -21.16 5.55 -16.00
N ILE A 112 -20.65 5.37 -14.77
CA ILE A 112 -21.45 5.30 -13.53
C ILE A 112 -21.53 6.67 -12.83
N LEU A 113 -20.48 7.48 -12.99
CA LEU A 113 -20.34 8.78 -12.35
C LEU A 113 -20.88 9.89 -13.25
N THR A 114 -21.55 10.86 -12.63
CA THR A 114 -21.90 12.14 -13.22
C THR A 114 -20.65 12.97 -13.51
N ARG A 115 -20.78 14.01 -14.33
CA ARG A 115 -19.67 14.94 -14.61
C ARG A 115 -19.10 15.56 -13.34
N TRP A 116 -19.98 16.03 -12.45
CA TRP A 116 -19.57 16.67 -11.21
C TRP A 116 -18.83 15.71 -10.26
N GLU A 117 -19.28 14.47 -10.14
CA GLU A 117 -18.59 13.45 -9.33
C GLU A 117 -17.19 13.16 -9.86
N LYS A 118 -17.03 13.03 -11.18
CA LYS A 118 -15.70 12.84 -11.80
C LYS A 118 -14.76 13.99 -11.46
N GLU A 119 -15.24 15.22 -11.60
CA GLU A 119 -14.44 16.40 -11.26
C GLU A 119 -14.11 16.46 -9.77
N LYS A 120 -15.04 16.08 -8.87
CA LYS A 120 -14.78 15.99 -7.44
C LYS A 120 -13.68 14.96 -7.14
N VAL A 121 -13.78 13.74 -7.68
CA VAL A 121 -12.79 12.67 -7.49
C VAL A 121 -11.40 13.11 -7.97
N ILE A 122 -11.31 13.75 -9.14
CA ILE A 122 -10.03 14.26 -9.65
C ILE A 122 -9.44 15.33 -8.73
N ARG A 123 -10.25 16.30 -8.29
CA ARG A 123 -9.81 17.36 -7.36
C ARG A 123 -9.32 16.78 -6.03
N LEU A 124 -10.04 15.81 -5.48
CA LEU A 124 -9.65 15.11 -4.25
C LEU A 124 -8.34 14.35 -4.44
N GLY A 125 -8.20 13.58 -5.52
CA GLY A 125 -6.99 12.80 -5.79
C GLY A 125 -5.74 13.68 -5.92
N ILE A 126 -5.83 14.81 -6.64
CA ILE A 126 -4.75 15.79 -6.74
C ILE A 126 -4.42 16.39 -5.37
N SER A 127 -5.44 16.83 -4.63
CA SER A 127 -5.25 17.47 -3.31
C SER A 127 -4.63 16.51 -2.29
N ALA A 128 -5.10 15.26 -2.26
CA ALA A 128 -4.54 14.21 -1.40
C ALA A 128 -3.08 13.90 -1.77
N THR A 129 -2.76 13.84 -3.06
CA THR A 129 -1.38 13.61 -3.52
C THR A 129 -0.44 14.74 -3.09
N ILE A 130 -0.87 16.00 -3.26
CA ILE A 130 -0.09 17.17 -2.83
C ILE A 130 0.12 17.15 -1.33
N GLN A 131 -0.93 16.88 -0.54
CA GLN A 131 -0.82 16.77 0.92
C GLN A 131 0.19 15.68 1.30
N MET A 132 0.06 14.47 0.78
CA MET A 132 0.96 13.34 1.10
C MET A 132 2.43 13.69 0.86
N ILE A 133 2.73 14.34 -0.28
CA ILE A 133 4.10 14.66 -0.68
C ILE A 133 4.65 15.86 0.10
N PHE A 134 3.93 16.98 0.10
CA PHE A 134 4.47 18.27 0.53
C PHE A 134 4.16 18.63 1.98
N ARG A 135 3.07 18.10 2.55
CA ARG A 135 2.67 18.37 3.93
C ARG A 135 3.12 17.27 4.86
N ASP A 136 2.83 16.03 4.49
CA ASP A 136 3.00 14.89 5.40
C ASP A 136 4.38 14.24 5.27
N GLY A 137 5.06 14.41 4.12
CA GLY A 137 6.32 13.73 3.83
C GLY A 137 6.17 12.20 3.79
N PHE A 138 4.93 11.71 3.66
CA PHE A 138 4.54 10.30 3.70
C PHE A 138 3.46 10.08 2.65
N PHE A 139 3.78 9.30 1.63
CA PHE A 139 2.95 9.17 0.44
C PHE A 139 2.77 7.72 0.01
N HIS A 140 1.62 7.46 -0.60
CA HIS A 140 1.34 6.17 -1.20
C HIS A 140 2.04 6.08 -2.55
N ALA A 141 3.04 5.20 -2.66
CA ALA A 141 3.88 5.09 -3.85
C ALA A 141 3.17 4.44 -5.06
N ASP A 142 2.04 3.75 -4.84
CA ASP A 142 1.27 3.08 -5.89
C ASP A 142 -0.22 3.49 -5.89
N LEU A 143 -0.58 4.49 -6.71
CA LEU A 143 -1.97 4.94 -6.86
C LEU A 143 -2.75 4.16 -7.93
N HIS A 144 -2.43 2.88 -8.14
CA HIS A 144 -3.19 2.03 -9.04
C HIS A 144 -4.69 1.99 -8.65
N PRO A 145 -5.62 1.93 -9.62
CA PRO A 145 -7.06 1.87 -9.34
C PRO A 145 -7.52 0.77 -8.38
N GLY A 146 -6.72 -0.29 -8.23
CA GLY A 146 -6.99 -1.38 -7.28
C GLY A 146 -6.90 -0.96 -5.81
N ASN A 147 -6.18 0.13 -5.50
CA ASN A 147 -5.99 0.64 -4.13
C ASN A 147 -6.99 1.75 -3.77
N LEU A 148 -7.93 2.06 -4.67
CA LEU A 148 -8.87 3.18 -4.53
C LEU A 148 -10.31 2.70 -4.66
N VAL A 149 -11.18 3.29 -3.86
CA VAL A 149 -12.63 3.08 -3.91
C VAL A 149 -13.31 4.44 -3.85
N ILE A 150 -14.25 4.67 -4.77
CA ILE A 150 -15.09 5.86 -4.79
C ILE A 150 -16.39 5.54 -4.08
N PHE A 151 -16.66 6.25 -2.98
CA PHE A 151 -17.93 6.23 -2.28
C PHE A 151 -18.95 7.13 -3.00
N LYS A 152 -20.21 6.72 -2.96
CA LYS A 152 -21.35 7.54 -3.41
C LYS A 152 -22.17 7.97 -2.21
#